data_AF-A0A2G2YWC8-F1
#
_entry.id   AF-A0A2G2YWC8-F1
#
_cell.length_a   1.000
_cell.length_b   1.000
_cell.length_c   1.000
_cell.angle_alpha   90.00
_cell.angle_beta   90.00
_cell.angle_gamma   90.00
#
_symmetry.space_group_name_H-M   'P 1'
#
loop_
_entity.id
_entity.type
_entity.pdbx_description
1 polymer ?
#
loop_
_entity_poly.entity_id
_entity_poly.type
_entity_poly.pdbx_seq_one_letter_code
_entity_poly.pdbx_strand_id
1 'polypeptide(L)'
;MAIRKSWMQYQLIKSSNVVTRFFVALHERNKVNVELKKEVEFFGDIVIVPYMDHYDLVVLKIVAICEYAVCVASTKNIMKCDDDPL
;
A
#
# COMPACT_ATOMS: atom_id res chain seq x y z
N MET A 1 -5.37 -9.23 2.39
CA MET A 1 -6.81 -9.64 2.35
C MET A 1 -7.60 -9.26 3.61
N ALA A 2 -7.15 -9.57 4.83
CA ALA A 2 -7.92 -9.34 6.06
C ALA A 2 -8.31 -7.86 6.28
N ILE A 3 -7.35 -6.94 6.13
CA ILE A 3 -7.56 -5.48 6.27
C ILE A 3 -8.68 -4.97 5.36
N ARG A 4 -8.71 -5.42 4.09
CA ARG A 4 -9.78 -5.07 3.14
C ARG A 4 -11.15 -5.48 3.65
N LYS A 5 -11.27 -6.60 4.38
CA LYS A 5 -12.54 -7.11 4.93
C LYS A 5 -12.88 -6.56 6.31
N SER A 6 -11.95 -5.88 6.98
CA SER A 6 -12.13 -5.33 8.33
C SER A 6 -12.27 -3.81 8.30
N TRP A 7 -11.33 -3.05 8.84
CA TRP A 7 -11.45 -1.61 9.07
C TRP A 7 -11.53 -0.80 7.77
N MET A 8 -11.07 -1.32 6.63
CA MET A 8 -11.34 -0.69 5.32
C MET A 8 -12.83 -0.63 4.96
N GLN A 9 -13.68 -1.37 5.67
CA GLN A 9 -15.12 -1.35 5.47
C GLN A 9 -15.83 -0.20 6.20
N TYR A 10 -15.11 0.60 6.99
CA TYR A 10 -15.68 1.76 7.67
C TYR A 10 -16.17 2.83 6.70
N GLN A 11 -17.22 3.55 7.11
CA GLN A 11 -17.96 4.47 6.26
C GLN A 11 -17.10 5.62 5.70
N LEU A 12 -16.11 6.09 6.46
CA LEU A 12 -15.19 7.14 6.01
C LEU A 12 -14.34 6.72 4.81
N ILE A 13 -14.00 5.43 4.72
CA ILE A 13 -13.21 4.87 3.61
C ILE A 13 -14.14 4.61 2.42
N LYS A 14 -15.33 4.04 2.66
CA LYS A 14 -16.34 3.81 1.61
C LYS A 14 -16.87 5.09 0.98
N SER A 15 -16.95 6.17 1.74
CA SER A 15 -17.33 7.51 1.26
C SER A 15 -16.20 8.26 0.56
N SER A 16 -15.02 7.64 0.40
CA SER A 16 -13.82 8.22 -0.23
C SER A 16 -13.26 9.47 0.47
N ASN A 17 -13.69 9.77 1.70
CA ASN A 17 -13.07 10.81 2.53
C ASN A 17 -11.69 10.39 3.04
N VAL A 18 -11.45 9.08 3.15
CA VAL A 18 -10.16 8.47 3.47
C VAL A 18 -9.82 7.48 2.38
N VAL A 19 -8.59 7.54 1.88
CA VAL A 19 -8.07 6.61 0.87
C VAL A 19 -7.02 5.72 1.51
N THR A 20 -7.14 4.41 1.29
CA THR A 20 -6.16 3.42 1.74
C THR A 20 -5.32 2.93 0.55
N ARG A 21 -4.01 2.78 0.77
CA ARG A 21 -3.07 2.23 -0.22
C ARG A 21 -2.11 1.25 0.45
N PHE A 22 -1.84 0.15 -0.22
CA PHE A 22 -0.79 -0.80 0.17
C PHE A 22 0.48 -0.52 -0.62
N PHE A 23 1.60 -0.25 0.06
CA PHE A 23 2.89 -0.04 -0.59
C PHE A 23 3.71 -1.33 -0.54
N VAL A 24 3.86 -2.00 -1.68
CA VAL A 24 4.43 -3.34 -1.76
C VAL A 24 5.69 -3.33 -2.63
N ALA A 25 6.79 -3.82 -2.07
CA ALA A 25 8.08 -3.93 -2.75
C ALA A 25 8.15 -5.21 -3.59
N LEU A 26 9.12 -5.28 -4.50
CA LEU A 26 9.34 -6.45 -5.35
C LEU A 26 9.98 -7.58 -4.55
N HIS A 27 9.51 -8.80 -4.75
CA HIS A 27 10.10 -9.99 -4.14
C HIS A 27 11.10 -10.64 -5.11
N GLU A 28 12.19 -11.24 -4.59
CA GLU A 28 13.14 -12.06 -5.36
C GLU A 28 12.49 -13.16 -6.21
N ARG A 29 11.41 -13.77 -5.72
CA ARG A 29 10.69 -14.82 -6.44
C ARG A 29 9.74 -14.18 -7.44
N ASN A 30 10.08 -14.28 -8.73
CA ASN A 30 9.25 -13.72 -9.80
C ASN A 30 7.78 -14.22 -9.77
N LYS A 31 7.54 -15.47 -9.36
CA LYS A 31 6.16 -15.99 -9.19
C LYS A 31 5.33 -15.12 -8.23
N VAL A 32 5.93 -14.59 -7.17
CA VAL A 32 5.25 -13.70 -6.21
C VAL A 32 4.91 -12.37 -6.89
N ASN A 33 5.83 -11.80 -7.67
CA ASN A 33 5.58 -10.55 -8.39
C ASN A 33 4.49 -10.69 -9.46
N VAL A 34 4.40 -11.85 -10.11
CA VAL A 34 3.33 -12.15 -11.08
C VAL A 34 1.96 -12.17 -10.38
N GLU A 35 1.84 -12.82 -9.22
CA GLU A 35 0.59 -12.80 -8.45
C GLU A 35 0.29 -11.39 -7.90
N LEU A 36 1.30 -10.67 -7.43
CA LEU A 36 1.15 -9.28 -6.98
C LEU A 36 0.60 -8.39 -8.09
N LYS A 37 1.09 -8.55 -9.33
CA LYS A 37 0.58 -7.79 -10.48
C LYS A 37 -0.92 -8.07 -10.73
N LYS A 38 -1.36 -9.32 -10.61
CA LYS A 38 -2.79 -9.66 -10.70
C LYS A 38 -3.60 -9.00 -9.58
N GLU A 39 -3.08 -8.96 -8.35
CA GLU A 39 -3.75 -8.26 -7.25
C GLU A 39 -3.85 -6.75 -7.48
N VAL A 40 -2.81 -6.14 -8.04
CA VAL A 40 -2.82 -4.70 -8.40
C VAL A 40 -3.91 -4.42 -9.42
N GLU A 41 -4.00 -5.24 -10.48
CA GLU A 41 -5.03 -5.13 -11.52
C GLU A 41 -6.44 -5.37 -10.96
N PHE A 42 -6.59 -6.29 -10.00
CA PHE A 42 -7.89 -6.64 -9.44
C PHE A 42 -8.41 -5.63 -8.41
N PHE A 43 -7.57 -5.18 -7.47
CA PHE A 43 -8.00 -4.32 -6.35
C PHE A 43 -7.77 -2.83 -6.59
N GLY A 44 -6.77 -2.45 -7.39
CA GLY A 44 -6.46 -1.03 -7.67
C GLY A 44 -6.00 -0.21 -6.45
N ASP A 45 -5.75 -0.84 -5.30
CA ASP A 45 -5.35 -0.19 -4.04
C ASP A 45 -3.89 -0.44 -3.66
N ILE A 46 -3.10 -1.05 -4.55
CA ILE A 46 -1.68 -1.36 -4.36
C ILE A 46 -0.81 -0.40 -5.18
N VAL A 47 0.21 0.17 -4.54
CA VAL A 47 1.32 0.90 -5.16
C VAL A 47 2.56 0.01 -5.10
N ILE A 48 3.05 -0.45 -6.25
CA ILE A 48 4.31 -1.17 -6.33
C ILE A 48 5.45 -0.17 -6.29
N VAL A 49 6.42 -0.43 -5.43
CA VAL A 49 7.63 0.38 -5.29
C VAL A 49 8.82 -0.34 -5.92
N PRO A 50 9.71 0.35 -6.67
CA PRO A 50 10.70 -0.28 -7.55
C PRO A 50 11.98 -0.70 -6.82
N TYR A 51 11.86 -1.32 -5.65
CA TYR A 51 12.98 -1.87 -4.87
C TYR A 51 12.59 -3.21 -4.25
N MET A 52 13.60 -3.93 -3.78
CA MET A 52 13.42 -5.27 -3.20
C MET A 52 12.79 -5.21 -1.82
N ASP A 53 11.99 -6.22 -1.50
CA ASP A 53 11.39 -6.39 -0.18
C ASP A 53 12.45 -6.88 0.81
N HIS A 54 13.17 -5.92 1.39
CA HIS A 54 14.20 -6.13 2.39
C HIS A 54 14.03 -5.13 3.52
N TYR A 55 14.28 -5.56 4.76
CA TYR A 55 14.05 -4.75 5.95
C TYR A 55 14.83 -3.43 5.92
N ASP A 56 16.09 -3.47 5.48
CA ASP A 56 16.94 -2.28 5.34
C ASP A 56 16.39 -1.24 4.35
N LEU A 57 15.52 -1.65 3.43
CA LEU A 57 14.91 -0.79 2.41
C LEU A 57 13.55 -0.23 2.83
N VAL A 58 13.08 -0.52 4.05
CA VAL A 58 11.81 0.02 4.59
C VAL A 58 11.82 1.55 4.61
N VAL A 59 12.99 2.18 4.81
CA VAL A 59 13.12 3.65 4.76
C VAL A 59 12.69 4.20 3.40
N LEU A 60 13.02 3.53 2.30
CA LEU A 60 12.58 3.94 0.96
C LEU A 60 11.06 3.84 0.80
N LYS A 61 10.42 2.89 1.49
CA LYS A 61 8.94 2.76 1.56
C LYS A 61 8.29 3.94 2.24
N ILE A 62 8.91 4.48 3.29
CA ILE A 62 8.42 5.71 3.93
C ILE A 62 8.54 6.90 2.98
N VAL A 63 9.67 7.04 2.28
CA VAL A 63 9.87 8.12 1.30
C VAL A 63 8.81 8.04 0.18
N ALA A 64 8.56 6.85 -0.36
CA ALA A 64 7.54 6.64 -1.39
C ALA A 64 6.12 6.97 -0.91
N ILE A 65 5.78 6.66 0.35
CA ILE A 65 4.51 7.04 0.97
C ILE A 65 4.38 8.57 1.04
N CYS A 66 5.43 9.26 1.48
CA CYS A 66 5.44 10.72 1.55
C CYS A 66 5.30 11.36 0.16
N GLU A 67 6.04 10.86 -0.83
CA GLU A 67 5.96 11.33 -2.20
C GLU A 67 4.56 11.13 -2.79
N TYR A 68 3.98 9.95 -2.61
CA TYR A 68 2.61 9.67 -3.04
C TYR A 68 1.61 10.62 -2.39
N ALA A 69 1.75 10.88 -1.10
CA ALA A 69 0.85 11.77 -0.37
C ALA A 69 0.89 13.21 -0.87
N VAL A 70 2.06 13.71 -1.25
CA VAL A 70 2.25 15.06 -1.76
C VAL A 70 1.89 15.16 -3.24
N CYS A 71 2.47 14.30 -4.07
CA CYS A 71 2.41 14.43 -5.53
C CYS A 71 1.16 13.79 -6.14
N VAL A 72 0.59 12.76 -5.52
CA VAL A 72 -0.51 11.98 -6.10
C VAL A 72 -1.82 12.22 -5.33
N ALA A 73 -1.81 12.06 -4.01
CA ALA A 73 -3.02 12.20 -3.20
C ALA A 73 -3.32 13.65 -2.79
N SER A 74 -2.32 14.54 -2.79
CA SER A 74 -2.42 15.92 -2.28
C SER A 74 -3.14 16.00 -0.92
N THR A 75 -2.83 15.08 -0.01
CA THR A 75 -3.49 14.97 1.30
C THR A 75 -2.81 15.83 2.36
N LYS A 76 -3.59 16.33 3.32
CA LYS A 76 -3.07 17.07 4.48
C LYS A 76 -2.50 16.17 5.57
N ASN A 77 -3.02 14.94 5.67
CA ASN A 77 -2.68 14.00 6.74
C ASN A 77 -2.41 12.62 6.15
N ILE A 78 -1.48 11.90 6.78
CA ILE A 78 -1.10 10.53 6.41
C ILE A 78 -1.09 9.70 7.70
N MET A 79 -1.60 8.48 7.63
CA MET A 79 -1.41 7.46 8.64
C MET A 79 -0.66 6.30 8.01
N LYS A 80 0.49 5.93 8.58
CA LYS A 80 1.18 4.69 8.24
C LYS A 80 0.81 3.63 9.27
N CYS A 81 0.47 2.44 8.80
CA CYS A 81 0.21 1.24 9.61
C CYS A 81 0.93 0.06 8.95
N ASP A 82 1.41 -0.89 9.75
CA ASP A 82 1.83 -2.20 9.24
C ASP A 82 0.60 -3.09 8.99
N ASP A 83 0.78 -4.14 8.20
CA ASP A 83 -0.30 -5.05 7.81
C ASP A 83 -0.55 -6.19 8.80
N ASP A 84 0.34 -6.39 9.77
CA ASP A 84 0.17 -7.32 10.86
C ASP A 84 -0.82 -6.79 11.91
N PRO A 85 -1.82 -7.59 12.30
CA PRO A 85 -2.72 -7.23 13.39
C PRO A 85 -2.00 -7.31 14.75
N LEU A 86 -2.21 -6.30 15.60
CA LEU A 86 -2.10 -6.47 17.06
C LEU A 86 -3.28 -7.31 17.57
#